data_AF-A0A9D0R9T9-F1
#
_entry.id   AF-A0A9D0R9T9-F1
#
_cell.length_a   1.000
_cell.length_b   1.000
_cell.length_c   1.000
_cell.angle_alpha   90.00
_cell.angle_beta   90.00
_cell.angle_gamma   90.00
#
_symmetry.space_group_name_H-M   'P 1'
#
loop_
_entity.id
_entity.type
_entity.pdbx_description
1 polymer ?
#
loop_
_entity_poly.entity_id
_entity_poly.type
_entity_poly.pdbx_seq_one_letter_code
_entity_poly.pdbx_strand_id
1 'polypeptide(L)'
;RVTPATAVTVRAQAPDRELLLVDFLNALIFEMATRNMLFGRFDVQIEDSHLQATAWGEPIDLTRHHPAVEVKGATYTALRVAQKGKEWLAQCVVDV
;
A
#
# COMPACT_ATOMS: atom_id res chain seq x y z
N ARG A 1 -16.72 -3.22 -1.21
CA ARG A 1 -16.41 -1.79 -0.97
C ARG A 1 -16.00 -1.64 0.50
N VAL A 2 -14.91 -0.92 0.79
CA VAL A 2 -14.34 -0.75 2.14
C VAL A 2 -14.75 0.61 2.70
N THR A 3 -15.14 0.65 3.96
CA THR A 3 -15.51 1.86 4.71
C THR A 3 -14.27 2.43 5.41
N PRO A 4 -13.96 3.74 5.25
CA PRO A 4 -12.76 4.34 5.84
C PRO A 4 -12.97 4.72 7.32
N ALA A 5 -13.25 3.75 8.19
CA ALA A 5 -13.65 3.98 9.59
C ALA A 5 -12.46 4.06 10.56
N THR A 6 -11.45 3.22 10.38
CA THR A 6 -10.27 3.12 11.25
C THR A 6 -9.04 3.61 10.50
N ALA A 7 -8.33 4.58 11.08
CA ALA A 7 -7.10 5.14 10.53
C ALA A 7 -5.86 4.39 11.06
N VAL A 8 -4.90 4.11 10.17
CA VAL A 8 -3.61 3.50 10.47
C VAL A 8 -2.52 4.33 9.80
N THR A 9 -1.48 4.69 10.55
CA THR A 9 -0.32 5.42 10.01
C THR A 9 0.72 4.42 9.53
N VAL A 10 1.19 4.60 8.30
CA VAL A 10 2.29 3.84 7.70
C VAL A 10 3.42 4.79 7.35
N ARG A 11 4.66 4.34 7.56
CA ARG A 11 5.87 5.10 7.22
C ARG A 11 6.84 4.20 6.48
N ALA A 12 7.53 4.75 5.50
CA ALA A 12 8.60 4.07 4.78
C ALA A 12 9.75 5.05 4.52
N GLN A 13 10.97 4.52 4.43
CA GLN A 13 12.15 5.28 4.07
C GLN A 13 13.05 4.41 3.20
N ALA A 14 13.45 4.93 2.04
CA ALA A 14 14.27 4.20 1.08
C ALA A 14 15.16 5.15 0.27
N PRO A 15 16.30 4.67 -0.27
CA PRO A 15 17.24 5.54 -0.98
C PRO A 15 16.74 6.03 -2.34
N ASP A 16 15.70 5.40 -2.89
CA ASP A 16 15.06 5.81 -4.14
C ASP A 16 13.54 5.53 -4.13
N ARG A 17 12.83 6.07 -5.13
CA ARG A 17 11.37 6.01 -5.22
C ARG A 17 10.82 4.60 -5.47
N GLU A 18 11.59 3.75 -6.14
CA GLU A 18 11.17 2.39 -6.46
C GLU A 18 11.20 1.52 -5.22
N LEU A 19 12.28 1.59 -4.46
CA LEU A 19 12.37 0.93 -3.15
C LEU A 19 11.36 1.52 -2.16
N LEU A 20 11.12 2.84 -2.19
CA LEU A 20 10.11 3.49 -1.34
C LEU A 20 8.70 2.95 -1.59
N LEU A 21 8.35 2.65 -2.85
CA LEU A 21 7.08 2.02 -3.19
C LEU A 21 6.97 0.62 -2.56
N VAL A 22 8.00 -0.20 -2.69
CA VAL A 22 7.97 -1.58 -2.18
C VAL A 22 7.89 -1.60 -0.66
N ASP A 23 8.68 -0.78 0.03
CA ASP A 23 8.64 -0.68 1.48
C ASP A 23 7.27 -0.19 1.97
N PHE A 24 6.68 0.80 1.29
CA PHE A 24 5.33 1.27 1.60
C PHE A 24 4.27 0.18 1.43
N LEU A 25 4.28 -0.53 0.29
CA LEU A 25 3.31 -1.60 0.03
C LEU A 25 3.47 -2.76 1.02
N ASN A 26 4.70 -3.15 1.35
CA ASN A 26 4.95 -4.20 2.33
C ASN A 26 4.54 -3.78 3.75
N ALA A 27 4.74 -2.52 4.13
CA ALA A 27 4.23 -2.01 5.40
C ALA A 27 2.69 -2.01 5.44
N LEU A 28 2.02 -1.65 4.33
CA LEU A 28 0.56 -1.79 4.23
C LEU A 28 0.08 -3.24 4.35
N ILE A 29 0.73 -4.17 3.63
CA ILE A 29 0.40 -5.61 3.68
C ILE A 29 0.57 -6.15 5.10
N PHE A 30 1.64 -5.74 5.79
CA PHE A 30 1.87 -6.08 7.20
C PHE A 30 0.73 -5.59 8.11
N GLU A 31 0.30 -4.33 7.98
CA GLU A 31 -0.82 -3.79 8.76
C GLU A 31 -2.14 -4.52 8.44
N MET A 32 -2.37 -4.90 7.18
CA MET A 32 -3.54 -5.68 6.78
C MET A 32 -3.54 -7.06 7.45
N ALA A 33 -2.42 -7.78 7.41
CA ALA A 33 -2.28 -9.12 7.98
C ALA A 33 -2.37 -9.11 9.51
N THR A 34 -1.70 -8.18 10.17
CA THR A 34 -1.67 -8.10 11.64
C THR A 34 -2.97 -7.60 12.25
N ARG A 35 -3.71 -6.74 11.55
CA ARG A 35 -4.99 -6.20 12.04
C ARG A 35 -6.21 -6.91 11.48
N ASN A 36 -6.03 -7.82 10.53
CA ASN A 36 -7.11 -8.45 9.76
C ASN A 36 -8.06 -7.39 9.13
N MET A 37 -7.47 -6.40 8.45
CA MET A 37 -8.16 -5.22 7.91
C MET A 37 -7.95 -5.07 6.40
N LEU A 38 -8.90 -4.41 5.74
CA LEU A 38 -8.74 -3.88 4.39
C LEU A 38 -8.73 -2.36 4.44
N PHE A 39 -7.91 -1.73 3.59
CA PHE A 39 -7.85 -0.28 3.42
C PHE A 39 -8.49 0.15 2.11
N GLY A 40 -9.22 1.26 2.13
CA GLY A 40 -9.95 1.78 0.96
C GLY A 40 -9.74 3.26 0.68
N ARG A 41 -9.02 3.98 1.55
CA ARG A 41 -8.67 5.38 1.39
C ARG A 41 -7.25 5.61 1.90
N PHE A 42 -6.50 6.44 1.20
CA PHE A 42 -5.12 6.75 1.52
C PHE A 42 -4.89 8.25 1.39
N ASP A 43 -4.06 8.78 2.28
CA ASP A 43 -3.48 10.12 2.20
C ASP A 43 -1.98 9.93 2.37
N VAL A 44 -1.20 10.34 1.37
CA VAL A 44 0.21 9.97 1.24
C VAL A 44 1.01 11.23 0.98
N GLN A 45 2.00 11.47 1.83
CA GLN A 45 2.96 12.55 1.73
C GLN A 45 4.33 11.94 1.50
N ILE A 46 5.01 12.42 0.46
CA ILE A 46 6.35 11.96 0.07
C ILE A 46 7.26 13.17 0.07
N GLU A 47 8.29 13.12 0.90
CA GLU A 47 9.33 14.16 1.02
C GLU A 47 10.69 13.48 0.91
N ASP A 48 11.41 13.79 -0.18
CA ASP A 48 12.69 13.17 -0.53
C ASP A 48 12.64 11.62 -0.52
N SER A 49 13.27 11.02 0.48
CA SER A 49 13.40 9.57 0.72
C SER A 49 12.41 9.03 1.75
N HIS A 50 11.49 9.86 2.24
CA HIS A 50 10.52 9.50 3.27
C HIS A 50 9.10 9.52 2.74
N LEU A 51 8.31 8.54 3.15
CA LEU A 51 6.89 8.47 2.91
C LEU A 51 6.18 8.36 4.25
N GLN A 52 5.20 9.24 4.47
CA GLN A 52 4.22 9.10 5.54
C GLN A 52 2.84 8.99 4.92
N ALA A 53 2.10 7.97 5.31
CA ALA A 53 0.74 7.74 4.85
C ALA A 53 -0.21 7.54 6.02
N THR A 54 -1.44 7.98 5.85
CA THR A 54 -2.58 7.50 6.64
C THR A 54 -3.47 6.67 5.72
N ALA A 55 -3.71 5.43 6.12
CA ALA A 55 -4.61 4.50 5.45
C ALA A 55 -5.87 4.32 6.30
N TRP A 56 -7.06 4.43 5.70
CA TRP A 56 -8.32 4.21 6.38
C TRP A 56 -9.01 2.96 5.85
N GLY A 57 -9.57 2.19 6.78
CA GLY A 57 -10.13 0.89 6.49
C GLY A 57 -11.09 0.39 7.56
N GLU A 58 -11.40 -0.91 7.47
CA GLU A 58 -12.22 -1.65 8.42
C GLU A 58 -11.75 -3.11 8.48
N PRO A 59 -12.10 -3.86 9.55
CA PRO A 59 -11.88 -5.30 9.60
C PRO A 59 -12.51 -6.02 8.40
N ILE A 60 -11.89 -7.12 7.99
CA ILE A 60 -12.40 -7.94 6.88
C ILE A 60 -13.81 -8.47 7.21
N ASP A 61 -14.73 -8.25 6.28
CA ASP A 61 -16.08 -8.77 6.28
C ASP A 61 -16.30 -9.60 5.01
N LEU A 62 -16.22 -10.92 5.14
CA LEU A 62 -16.29 -11.86 4.03
C LEU A 62 -17.64 -11.83 3.29
N THR A 63 -18.70 -11.34 3.93
CA THR A 63 -20.04 -11.25 3.31
C THR A 63 -20.15 -10.08 2.34
N ARG A 64 -19.28 -9.08 2.49
CA ARG A 64 -19.36 -7.80 1.78
C ARG A 64 -18.12 -7.50 0.94
N HIS A 65 -16.95 -7.95 1.36
CA HIS A 65 -15.68 -7.62 0.73
C HIS A 65 -15.24 -8.63 -0.33
N HIS A 66 -15.63 -9.91 -0.20
CA HIS A 66 -15.26 -11.01 -1.09
C HIS A 66 -13.81 -10.96 -1.62
N PRO A 67 -12.78 -11.03 -0.74
CA PRO A 67 -11.38 -11.04 -1.17
C PRO A 67 -11.09 -12.24 -2.08
N ALA A 68 -10.44 -12.01 -3.22
CA ALA A 68 -10.12 -13.07 -4.16
C ALA A 68 -8.94 -13.94 -3.69
N VAL A 69 -7.87 -13.30 -3.21
CA VAL A 69 -6.67 -13.94 -2.69
C VAL A 69 -5.99 -13.01 -1.67
N GLU A 70 -5.25 -13.58 -0.73
CA GLU A 70 -4.45 -12.83 0.22
C GLU A 70 -3.12 -12.42 -0.43
N VAL A 71 -2.77 -11.14 -0.37
CA VAL A 71 -1.47 -10.68 -0.87
C VAL A 71 -0.40 -10.97 0.18
N LYS A 72 0.71 -11.60 -0.23
CA LYS A 72 1.83 -11.95 0.65
C LYS A 72 2.91 -10.87 0.72
N GLY A 73 3.16 -10.16 -0.39
CA GLY A 73 4.19 -9.13 -0.43
C GLY A 73 4.33 -8.44 -1.79
N ALA A 74 4.76 -7.19 -1.79
CA ALA A 74 5.26 -6.51 -2.98
C ALA A 74 6.70 -6.95 -3.29
N THR A 75 6.98 -7.18 -4.56
CA THR A 75 8.29 -7.68 -5.03
C THR A 75 9.00 -6.66 -5.91
N TYR A 76 10.29 -6.88 -6.18
CA TYR A 76 11.05 -6.08 -7.13
C TYR A 76 10.78 -6.44 -8.61
N THR A 77 9.91 -7.42 -8.87
CA THR A 77 9.59 -7.85 -10.24
C THR A 77 8.74 -6.80 -10.94
N ALA A 78 9.18 -6.38 -12.13
CA ALA A 78 8.57 -5.30 -12.91
C ALA A 78 8.38 -3.98 -12.12
N LEU A 79 9.21 -3.78 -11.09
CA LEU A 79 9.21 -2.57 -10.28
C LEU A 79 9.54 -1.37 -11.16
N ARG A 80 8.69 -0.34 -11.09
CA ARG A 80 8.93 0.91 -11.79
C ARG A 80 8.23 2.08 -11.13
N VAL A 81 8.98 3.16 -10.89
CA VAL A 81 8.42 4.47 -10.50
C VAL A 81 8.96 5.55 -11.42
N ALA A 82 8.10 6.08 -12.30
CA ALA A 82 8.54 7.01 -13.33
C ALA A 82 7.47 8.05 -13.66
N GLN A 83 7.92 9.28 -13.96
CA GLN A 83 7.05 10.33 -14.48
C GLN A 83 6.73 10.04 -15.96
N LYS A 84 5.45 10.03 -16.30
CA LYS A 84 4.91 9.90 -17.66
C LYS A 84 4.17 11.19 -18.03
N GLY A 85 4.92 12.17 -18.53
CA GLY A 85 4.39 13.50 -18.84
C GLY A 85 3.89 14.21 -17.59
N LYS A 86 2.58 14.42 -17.48
CA LYS A 86 1.95 15.06 -16.31
C LYS A 86 1.57 14.08 -15.19
N GLU A 87 1.64 12.79 -15.46
CA GLU A 87 1.22 11.73 -14.54
C GLU A 87 2.42 10.95 -14.01
N TRP A 88 2.20 10.22 -12.92
CA TRP A 88 3.18 9.29 -12.36
C TRP A 88 2.72 7.86 -12.55
N LEU A 89 3.65 6.98 -12.91
CA LEU A 89 3.47 5.53 -12.87
C LEU A 89 4.22 4.99 -11.65
N ALA A 90 3.53 4.18 -10.86
CA ALA A 90 4.12 3.33 -9.82
C ALA A 90 3.56 1.92 -10.00
N GLN A 91 4.43 0.91 -10.14
CA GLN A 91 4.02 -0.48 -10.37
C GLN A 91 5.03 -1.46 -9.80
N CYS A 92 4.55 -2.65 -9.44
CA CYS A 92 5.34 -3.85 -9.17
C CYS A 92 4.43 -5.08 -9.28
N VAL A 93 5.02 -6.28 -9.31
CA VAL A 93 4.27 -7.53 -9.11
C VAL A 93 4.17 -7.82 -7.62
N VAL A 94 3.00 -8.30 -7.19
CA VAL A 94 2.77 -8.79 -5.83
C VAL A 94 2.66 -10.31 -5.84
N ASP A 95 3.15 -10.94 -4.77
CA ASP A 95 2.98 -12.37 -4.50
C ASP A 95 1.64 -12.61 -3.79
N VAL A 96 0.96 -13.71 -4.11
CA VAL A 96 -0.40 -14.04 -3.65
C VAL A 96 -0.54 -15.51 -3.25
#